data_AF-K0JUJ1-F1
#
_entry.id   AF-K0JUJ1-F1
#
_cell.length_a   1.000
_cell.length_b   1.000
_cell.length_c   1.000
_cell.angle_alpha   90.00
_cell.angle_beta   90.00
_cell.angle_gamma   90.00
#
_symmetry.space_group_name_H-M   'P 1'
#
loop_
_entity.id
_entity.type
_entity.pdbx_description
1 polymer ?
#
loop_
_entity_poly.entity_id
_entity_poly.type
_entity_poly.pdbx_seq_one_letter_code
_entity_poly.pdbx_strand_id
1 'polypeptide(L)'
;MPFVADGGGGAGAPAAAPVAMHVAPEQILALKARYEEVRDTIHAFILQEEFTLVDAPAMADDEVSQDAAGTFSANATVALEVTRKFIIELDHNIEQLDNAAKTYRLVEDTNTDAMRPQARGI
;
A
#
# COMPACT_ATOMS: atom_id res chain seq x y z
N MET A 1 30.44 -19.14 4.61
CA MET A 1 31.62 -18.35 5.04
C MET A 1 31.09 -17.01 5.53
N PRO A 2 31.10 -16.70 6.84
CA PRO A 2 30.67 -15.39 7.33
C PRO A 2 31.76 -14.35 7.06
N PHE A 3 31.34 -13.12 6.77
CA PHE A 3 32.23 -11.99 6.50
C PHE A 3 32.84 -11.50 7.82
N VAL A 4 34.17 -11.55 7.93
CA VAL A 4 34.92 -10.98 9.06
C VAL A 4 35.47 -9.64 8.58
N ALA A 5 34.92 -8.55 9.12
CA ALA A 5 35.56 -7.24 9.00
C ALA A 5 36.70 -7.22 10.02
N ASP A 6 37.91 -7.48 9.55
CA ASP A 6 39.14 -7.31 10.34
C ASP A 6 39.53 -5.82 10.32
N GLY A 7 39.70 -5.24 11.50
CA GLY A 7 40.07 -3.84 11.63
C GLY A 7 39.88 -3.22 13.01
N GLY A 8 40.72 -3.62 13.97
CA GLY A 8 41.18 -2.72 15.04
C GLY A 8 40.55 -2.94 16.42
N GLY A 9 41.37 -3.46 17.33
CA GLY A 9 40.99 -3.79 18.71
C GLY A 9 40.58 -2.61 19.60
N GLY A 10 39.76 -2.94 20.59
CA GLY A 10 39.34 -2.04 21.65
C GLY A 10 38.28 -2.74 22.50
N ALA A 11 38.46 -2.72 23.81
CA ALA A 11 37.74 -3.51 24.80
C ALA A 11 36.20 -3.42 24.70
N GLY A 12 35.55 -4.56 24.92
CA GLY A 12 34.22 -4.66 25.53
C GLY A 12 33.09 -3.86 24.90
N ALA A 13 32.70 -4.17 23.66
CA ALA A 13 31.36 -3.86 23.19
C ALA A 13 30.50 -5.13 23.33
N PRO A 14 29.28 -5.07 23.90
CA PRO A 14 28.40 -6.23 23.90
C PRO A 14 28.20 -6.63 22.44
N ALA A 15 28.37 -7.92 22.15
CA ALA A 15 28.06 -8.49 20.85
C ALA A 15 26.70 -7.93 20.44
N ALA A 16 26.67 -7.18 19.33
CA ALA A 16 25.42 -6.63 18.81
C ALA A 16 24.46 -7.80 18.71
N ALA A 17 23.46 -7.83 19.59
CA ALA A 17 22.47 -8.88 19.61
C ALA A 17 21.93 -8.99 18.18
N PRO A 18 21.80 -10.20 17.62
CA PRO A 18 21.23 -10.35 16.30
C PRO A 18 19.92 -9.57 16.31
N VAL A 19 19.84 -8.52 15.48
CA VAL A 19 18.62 -7.77 15.29
C VAL A 19 17.67 -8.77 14.68
N ALA A 20 16.87 -9.43 15.52
CA ALA A 20 15.77 -10.26 15.09
C ALA A 20 14.81 -9.29 14.40
N MET A 21 14.92 -9.24 13.07
CA MET A 21 13.99 -8.50 12.25
C MET A 21 12.64 -9.19 12.42
N HIS A 22 11.87 -8.74 13.42
CA HIS A 22 10.52 -9.22 13.69
C HIS A 22 9.60 -8.64 12.62
N VAL A 23 9.62 -9.29 11.47
CA VAL A 23 8.67 -9.02 10.41
C VAL A 23 7.47 -9.91 10.70
N ALA A 24 6.27 -9.32 10.69
CA ALA A 24 5.02 -10.07 10.74
C ALA A 24 4.35 -10.01 9.37
N PRO A 25 4.65 -10.95 8.44
CA PRO A 25 4.06 -10.97 7.10
C PRO A 25 2.52 -10.95 7.14
N GLU A 26 1.93 -11.59 8.14
CA GLU A 26 0.48 -11.59 8.36
C GLU A 26 -0.08 -10.19 8.63
N GLN A 27 0.67 -9.30 9.28
CA GLN A 27 0.25 -7.91 9.49
C GLN A 27 0.32 -7.09 8.20
N ILE A 28 1.30 -7.37 7.34
CA ILE A 28 1.43 -6.75 6.01
C ILE A 28 0.25 -7.19 5.12
N LEU A 29 -0.11 -8.48 5.15
CA LEU A 29 -1.26 -9.00 4.43
C LEU A 29 -2.59 -8.45 4.98
N ALA A 30 -2.72 -8.32 6.30
CA ALA A 30 -3.90 -7.70 6.91
C ALA A 30 -4.04 -6.22 6.52
N LEU A 31 -2.92 -5.48 6.43
CA LEU A 31 -2.93 -4.10 5.95
C LEU A 31 -3.32 -4.02 4.48
N LYS A 32 -2.78 -4.90 3.64
CA LYS A 32 -3.13 -5.02 2.22
C LYS A 32 -4.63 -5.25 2.04
N ALA A 33 -5.22 -6.20 2.77
CA ALA A 33 -6.65 -6.49 2.70
C ALA A 33 -7.53 -5.27 3.05
N ARG A 34 -7.12 -4.48 4.05
CA ARG A 34 -7.82 -3.23 4.40
C ARG A 34 -7.74 -2.19 3.28
N TYR A 35 -6.61 -2.11 2.58
CA TYR A 35 -6.45 -1.19 1.46
C TYR A 35 -7.30 -1.62 0.28
N GLU A 36 -7.39 -2.92 0.00
CA GLU A 36 -8.28 -3.50 -1.01
C GLU A 36 -9.75 -3.19 -0.70
N GLU A 37 -10.19 -3.34 0.54
CA GLU A 37 -11.57 -3.02 0.96
C GLU A 37 -11.90 -1.53 0.76
N VAL A 38 -10.99 -0.63 1.12
CA VAL A 38 -11.15 0.82 0.90
C VAL A 38 -11.18 1.13 -0.58
N ARG A 39 -10.28 0.55 -1.37
CA ARG A 39 -10.26 0.72 -2.84
C ARG A 39 -11.59 0.30 -3.45
N ASP A 40 -12.09 -0.88 -3.10
CA ASP A 40 -13.32 -1.43 -3.66
C ASP A 40 -14.54 -0.56 -3.30
N THR A 41 -14.58 -0.03 -2.07
CA THR A 41 -15.61 0.93 -1.63
C THR A 41 -15.60 2.20 -2.49
N ILE A 42 -14.42 2.74 -2.76
CA ILE A 42 -14.28 3.98 -3.54
C ILE A 42 -14.56 3.73 -5.03
N HIS A 43 -14.15 2.58 -5.55
CA HIS A 43 -14.49 2.16 -6.91
C HIS A 43 -16.00 2.05 -7.12
N ALA A 44 -16.70 1.45 -6.15
CA ALA A 44 -18.16 1.36 -6.17
C ALA A 44 -18.80 2.76 -6.15
N PHE A 45 -18.29 3.68 -5.33
CA PHE A 45 -18.75 5.06 -5.29
C PHE A 45 -18.60 5.76 -6.65
N ILE A 46 -17.43 5.67 -7.28
CA ILE A 46 -17.21 6.28 -8.61
C ILE A 46 -18.18 5.67 -9.63
N LEU A 47 -18.27 4.35 -9.72
CA LEU A 47 -19.13 3.68 -10.69
C LEU A 47 -20.61 4.04 -10.53
N GLN A 48 -21.06 4.29 -9.30
CA GLN A 48 -22.45 4.62 -9.00
C GLN A 48 -22.76 6.11 -9.23
N GLU A 49 -21.86 7.01 -8.83
CA GLU A 49 -22.15 8.44 -8.72
C GLU A 49 -21.53 9.29 -9.84
N GLU A 50 -20.60 8.76 -10.63
CA GLU A 50 -19.90 9.52 -11.68
C GLU A 50 -20.85 10.18 -12.67
N PHE A 51 -21.87 9.46 -13.14
CA PHE A 51 -22.87 10.02 -14.07
C PHE A 51 -23.71 11.11 -13.41
N THR A 52 -24.18 10.88 -12.19
CA THR A 52 -25.02 11.81 -11.43
C THR A 52 -24.26 13.10 -11.06
N LEU A 53 -22.97 13.00 -10.77
CA LEU A 53 -22.13 14.12 -10.37
C LEU A 53 -21.76 15.03 -11.55
N VAL A 54 -21.51 14.46 -12.73
CA VAL A 54 -21.04 15.23 -13.90
C VAL A 54 -22.18 15.85 -14.69
N ASP A 55 -23.30 15.15 -14.83
CA ASP A 55 -24.40 15.53 -15.74
C ASP A 55 -25.65 16.01 -14.98
N ALA A 56 -25.49 16.58 -13.78
CA ALA A 56 -26.61 17.12 -13.01
C ALA A 56 -27.26 18.31 -13.77
N PRO A 57 -28.47 18.14 -14.34
CA PRO A 57 -29.08 19.20 -15.13
C PRO A 57 -29.53 20.35 -14.22
N ALA A 58 -29.54 21.58 -14.76
CA ALA A 58 -30.10 22.72 -14.06
C ALA A 58 -31.57 22.44 -13.69
N MET A 59 -31.94 22.69 -12.43
CA MET A 59 -33.30 22.40 -11.93
C MET A 59 -34.35 23.41 -12.46
N ALA A 60 -33.90 24.55 -12.96
CA ALA A 60 -34.72 25.58 -13.57
C ALA A 60 -33.97 26.24 -14.74
N ASP A 61 -34.72 26.82 -15.67
CA ASP A 61 -34.21 27.36 -16.95
C ASP A 61 -33.76 28.83 -16.84
N ASP A 62 -33.50 29.31 -15.63
CA ASP A 62 -32.97 30.65 -15.36
C ASP A 62 -31.43 30.67 -15.40
N GLU A 63 -30.86 31.82 -15.73
CA GLU A 63 -29.41 32.00 -15.88
C GLU A 63 -28.62 31.62 -14.61
N VAL A 64 -29.20 31.84 -13.41
CA VAL A 64 -28.53 31.52 -12.13
C VAL A 64 -28.49 30.02 -11.91
N SER A 65 -29.57 29.31 -12.22
CA SER A 65 -29.63 27.84 -12.15
C SER A 65 -28.70 27.16 -13.15
N GLN A 66 -28.54 27.72 -14.35
CA GLN A 66 -27.60 27.21 -15.35
C GLN A 66 -26.13 27.44 -14.94
N ASP A 67 -25.79 28.62 -14.42
CA ASP A 67 -24.44 28.93 -13.92
C ASP A 67 -24.06 28.07 -12.70
N ALA A 68 -25.02 27.86 -11.78
CA ALA A 68 -24.86 26.97 -10.65
C ALA A 68 -24.61 25.52 -11.11
N ALA A 69 -25.38 25.00 -12.06
CA ALA A 69 -25.19 23.66 -12.63
C ALA A 69 -23.79 23.50 -13.25
N GLY A 70 -23.31 24.51 -13.99
CA GLY A 70 -21.95 24.54 -14.53
C GLY A 70 -20.87 24.48 -13.44
N THR A 71 -21.05 25.23 -12.36
CA THR A 71 -20.12 25.23 -11.21
C THR A 71 -20.12 23.88 -10.48
N PHE A 72 -21.29 23.26 -10.29
CA PHE A 72 -21.39 21.93 -9.69
C PHE A 72 -20.71 20.86 -10.53
N SER A 73 -20.92 20.87 -11.85
CA SER A 73 -20.26 19.94 -12.77
C SER A 73 -18.73 20.09 -12.78
N ALA A 74 -18.22 21.32 -12.74
CA ALA A 74 -16.79 21.58 -12.64
C ALA A 74 -16.20 21.06 -11.31
N ASN A 75 -16.87 21.30 -10.18
CA ASN A 75 -16.45 20.81 -8.88
C ASN A 75 -16.50 19.28 -8.78
N ALA A 76 -17.55 18.68 -9.34
CA ALA A 76 -17.70 17.23 -9.46
C ALA A 76 -16.56 16.60 -10.27
N THR A 77 -16.18 17.22 -11.38
CA THR A 77 -15.05 16.78 -12.21
C THR A 77 -13.74 16.77 -11.41
N VAL A 78 -13.47 17.83 -10.63
CA VAL A 78 -12.28 17.89 -9.77
C VAL A 78 -12.34 16.82 -8.68
N ALA A 79 -13.49 16.62 -8.04
CA ALA A 79 -13.66 15.59 -7.01
C ALA A 79 -13.43 14.18 -7.58
N LEU A 80 -13.95 13.89 -8.76
CA LEU A 80 -13.70 12.62 -9.46
C LEU A 80 -12.23 12.45 -9.82
N GLU A 81 -11.55 13.51 -10.28
CA GLU A 81 -10.13 13.45 -10.60
C GLU A 81 -9.27 13.14 -9.35
N VAL A 82 -9.56 13.81 -8.23
CA VAL A 82 -8.88 13.56 -6.95
C VAL A 82 -9.13 12.12 -6.48
N THR A 83 -10.37 11.63 -6.62
CA THR A 83 -10.73 10.27 -6.22
C THR A 83 -10.02 9.23 -7.08
N ARG A 84 -9.93 9.45 -8.41
CA ARG A 84 -9.16 8.58 -9.31
C ARG A 84 -7.67 8.56 -8.97
N LYS A 85 -7.07 9.71 -8.67
CA LYS A 85 -5.68 9.79 -8.19
C LYS A 85 -5.48 9.01 -6.90
N PHE A 86 -6.42 9.12 -5.97
CA PHE A 86 -6.35 8.38 -4.70
C PHE A 86 -6.40 6.86 -4.91
N ILE A 87 -7.22 6.36 -5.84
CA ILE A 87 -7.24 4.93 -6.21
C ILE A 87 -5.89 4.48 -6.75
N ILE A 88 -5.27 5.26 -7.64
CA ILE A 88 -3.96 4.93 -8.22
C ILE A 88 -2.90 4.78 -7.12
N GLU A 89 -2.87 5.71 -6.16
CA GLU A 89 -1.95 5.64 -5.02
C GLU A 89 -2.26 4.46 -4.09
N LEU A 90 -3.55 4.11 -3.89
CA LEU A 90 -3.95 2.92 -3.15
C LEU A 90 -3.47 1.63 -3.82
N ASP A 91 -3.65 1.50 -5.12
CA ASP A 91 -3.16 0.34 -5.89
C ASP A 91 -1.64 0.22 -5.82
N HIS A 92 -0.92 1.34 -5.96
CA HIS A 92 0.53 1.35 -5.81
C HIS A 92 0.97 0.84 -4.43
N ASN A 93 0.31 1.28 -3.36
CA ASN A 93 0.59 0.82 -2.00
C ASN A 93 0.28 -0.67 -1.82
N ILE A 94 -0.84 -1.17 -2.39
CA ILE A 94 -1.20 -2.59 -2.36
C ILE A 94 -0.11 -3.44 -3.03
N GLU A 95 0.40 -3.00 -4.18
CA GLU A 95 1.50 -3.67 -4.88
C GLU A 95 2.79 -3.68 -4.07
N GLN A 96 3.14 -2.56 -3.43
CA GLN A 96 4.32 -2.48 -2.56
C GLN A 96 4.21 -3.43 -1.36
N LEU A 97 3.03 -3.50 -0.72
CA LEU A 97 2.77 -4.43 0.39
C LEU A 97 2.85 -5.89 -0.06
N ASP A 98 2.33 -6.21 -1.25
CA ASP A 98 2.40 -7.54 -1.83
C ASP A 98 3.85 -7.96 -2.13
N ASN A 99 4.64 -7.05 -2.72
CA ASN A 99 6.06 -7.27 -2.97
C ASN A 99 6.85 -7.46 -1.68
N ALA A 100 6.59 -6.64 -0.65
CA ALA A 100 7.21 -6.78 0.65
C ALA A 100 6.92 -8.17 1.25
N ALA A 101 5.65 -8.61 1.25
CA ALA A 101 5.26 -9.91 1.75
C ALA A 101 5.96 -11.07 1.00
N LYS A 102 6.10 -10.97 -0.33
CA LYS A 102 6.83 -11.96 -1.16
C LYS A 102 8.33 -12.00 -0.83
N THR A 103 8.97 -10.84 -0.71
CA THR A 103 10.39 -10.75 -0.36
C THR A 103 10.64 -11.37 1.01
N TYR A 104 9.77 -11.14 1.99
CA TYR A 104 9.93 -11.73 3.31
C TYR A 104 9.81 -13.25 3.31
N ARG A 105 8.81 -13.82 2.62
CA ARG A 105 8.70 -15.28 2.46
C ARG A 105 9.94 -15.90 1.83
N LEU A 106 10.48 -15.27 0.77
CA LEU A 106 11.69 -15.74 0.10
C LEU A 106 12.91 -15.76 1.04
N VAL A 107 13.07 -14.75 1.89
CA VAL A 107 14.16 -14.68 2.88
C VAL A 107 13.99 -15.74 3.95
N GLU A 108 12.77 -15.98 4.43
CA GLU A 108 12.47 -17.02 5.42
C GLU A 108 12.74 -18.44 4.88
N ASP A 109 12.33 -18.73 3.65
CA ASP A 109 12.62 -19.99 2.96
C ASP A 109 14.13 -20.21 2.81
N THR A 110 14.86 -19.17 2.38
CA THR A 110 16.33 -19.21 2.21
C THR A 110 17.03 -19.47 3.54
N ASN A 111 16.60 -18.81 4.63
CA ASN A 111 17.16 -19.01 5.96
C ASN A 111 16.88 -20.42 6.49
N THR A 112 15.66 -20.93 6.28
CA THR A 112 15.26 -22.27 6.70
C THR A 112 16.08 -23.35 6.00
N ASP A 113 16.30 -23.20 4.70
CA ASP A 113 17.13 -24.12 3.92
C ASP A 113 18.61 -24.04 4.26
N ALA A 114 19.13 -22.85 4.62
CA ALA A 114 20.50 -22.71 5.11
C ALA A 114 20.71 -23.34 6.50
N MET A 115 19.70 -23.33 7.38
CA MET A 115 19.78 -23.92 8.73
C MET A 115 19.57 -25.43 8.78
N ARG A 116 18.82 -26.02 7.84
CA ARG A 116 18.60 -27.48 7.73
C ARG A 116 19.88 -28.33 7.69
N PRO A 117 20.92 -28.01 6.90
CA PRO A 117 22.16 -28.78 6.89
C PRO A 117 23.00 -28.57 8.16
N GLN A 118 22.84 -27.44 8.86
CA GLN A 118 23.58 -27.14 10.10
C GLN A 118 23.04 -27.93 11.31
N ALA A 119 21.75 -28.26 11.33
CA ALA A 119 21.10 -29.01 12.42
C ALA A 119 21.31 -30.53 12.36
N ARG A 120 21.86 -31.08 11.26
CA ARG A 120 22.08 -32.53 11.06
C ARG A 120 23.53 -32.99 11.27
N GLY A 121 24.40 -32.11 11.72
CA GLY A 121 25.83 -32.39 11.92
C GLY A 121 26.30 -32.13 13.34
N ILE A 122 25.73 -32.84 14.33
CA ILE A 122 26.35 -33.14 15.64
C ILE A 122 25.90 -34.54 16.06
#